data_AF-A0A958Z8Z4-F1
#
_entry.id   AF-A0A958Z8Z4-F1
#
_cell.length_a   1.000
_cell.length_b   1.000
_cell.length_c   1.000
_cell.angle_alpha   90.00
_cell.angle_beta   90.00
_cell.angle_gamma   90.00
#
_symmetry.space_group_name_H-M   'P 1'
#
loop_
_entity.id
_entity.type
_entity.pdbx_description
1 polymer ?
#
loop_
_entity_poly.entity_id
_entity_poly.type
_entity_poly.pdbx_seq_one_letter_code
_entity_poly.pdbx_strand_id
1 'polypeptide(L)'
;MFKKVIIVDDLGSINQGVLTILDTLEIKLVVPKQYCDDAYLAVKKAYQANEPFDLLITDLSFKTDHRDEKFKSGEDLIVKLQEEHPGLKIIVYSVEDRLQKIRRIIGNENVVGFVCKGRRGLIELSEAVIKASESKT
;
A
#
# COMPACT_ATOMS: atom_id res chain seq x y z
N MET A 1 -1.61 10.06 12.98
CA MET A 1 -2.36 8.89 12.50
C MET A 1 -2.94 9.16 11.12
N PHE A 2 -2.93 8.17 10.23
CA PHE A 2 -3.58 8.26 8.91
C PHE A 2 -5.11 8.19 9.04
N LYS A 3 -5.83 8.85 8.14
CA LYS A 3 -7.30 8.89 8.14
C LYS A 3 -7.91 8.06 7.03
N LYS A 4 -7.43 8.24 5.79
CA LYS A 4 -7.93 7.58 4.58
C LYS A 4 -6.85 6.70 3.98
N VAL A 5 -7.07 5.39 3.98
CA VAL A 5 -6.09 4.38 3.56
C VAL A 5 -6.67 3.56 2.41
N ILE A 6 -5.83 3.26 1.43
CA ILE A 6 -6.15 2.28 0.40
C ILE A 6 -5.23 1.07 0.56
N ILE A 7 -5.79 -0.13 0.50
CA ILE A 7 -5.03 -1.38 0.57
C ILE A 7 -5.23 -2.15 -0.73
N VAL A 8 -4.16 -2.73 -1.25
CA VAL A 8 -4.22 -3.51 -2.49
C VAL A 8 -3.37 -4.77 -2.40
N ASP A 9 -4.05 -5.90 -2.57
CA ASP A 9 -3.51 -7.24 -2.49
C ASP A 9 -4.45 -8.18 -3.25
N ASP A 10 -3.93 -9.02 -4.15
CA ASP A 10 -4.77 -9.97 -4.89
C ASP A 10 -5.40 -11.02 -3.97
N LEU A 11 -4.76 -11.30 -2.83
CA LEU A 11 -5.26 -12.21 -1.81
C LEU A 11 -6.22 -11.49 -0.86
N GLY A 12 -7.53 -11.74 -1.04
CA GLY A 12 -8.58 -11.18 -0.17
C GLY A 12 -8.41 -11.47 1.33
N SER A 13 -7.82 -12.62 1.68
CA SER A 13 -7.50 -12.97 3.08
C SER A 13 -6.44 -12.04 3.70
N ILE A 14 -5.48 -11.58 2.90
CA ILE A 14 -4.47 -10.61 3.35
C ILE A 14 -5.14 -9.25 3.57
N ASN A 15 -5.95 -8.79 2.61
CA ASN A 15 -6.72 -7.55 2.78
C ASN A 15 -7.56 -7.59 4.07
N GLN A 16 -8.22 -8.71 4.37
CA GLN A 16 -9.00 -8.84 5.60
C GLN A 16 -8.16 -8.78 6.88
N GLY A 17 -6.96 -9.37 6.86
CA GLY A 17 -6.00 -9.27 7.95
C GLY A 17 -5.55 -7.82 8.18
N VAL A 18 -5.20 -7.11 7.10
CA VAL A 18 -4.80 -5.70 7.15
C VAL A 18 -5.95 -4.81 7.64
N LEU A 19 -7.18 -5.02 7.16
CA LEU A 19 -8.37 -4.32 7.63
C LEU A 19 -8.54 -4.44 9.15
N THR A 20 -8.40 -5.67 9.67
CA THR A 20 -8.50 -5.92 11.12
C THR A 20 -7.48 -5.09 11.90
N ILE A 21 -6.22 -5.06 11.43
CA ILE A 21 -5.17 -4.26 12.09
C ILE A 21 -5.47 -2.77 12.01
N LEU A 22 -5.86 -2.25 10.84
CA LEU A 22 -6.17 -0.83 10.69
C LEU A 22 -7.36 -0.40 11.55
N ASP A 23 -8.35 -1.27 11.75
CA ASP A 23 -9.47 -1.04 12.66
C ASP A 23 -8.99 -0.92 14.13
N THR A 24 -8.04 -1.76 14.57
CA THR A 24 -7.43 -1.62 15.91
C THR A 24 -6.65 -0.32 16.11
N LEU A 25 -6.23 0.33 15.01
CA LEU A 25 -5.56 1.63 15.01
C LEU A 25 -6.55 2.81 14.84
N GLU A 26 -7.86 2.53 14.89
CA GLU A 26 -8.95 3.49 14.70
C GLU A 26 -8.97 4.17 13.32
N ILE A 27 -8.37 3.54 12.31
CA ILE A 27 -8.37 4.01 10.92
C ILE A 27 -9.62 3.48 10.22
N LYS A 28 -10.67 4.30 10.17
CA LYS A 28 -12.01 3.86 9.71
C LYS A 28 -12.26 3.98 8.20
N LEU A 29 -11.54 4.86 7.50
CA LEU A 29 -11.73 5.05 6.06
C LEU A 29 -10.71 4.21 5.29
N VAL A 30 -10.99 2.91 5.17
CA VAL A 30 -10.14 1.97 4.43
C VAL A 30 -10.83 1.47 3.18
N VAL A 31 -10.15 1.54 2.04
CA VAL A 31 -10.64 1.05 0.74
C VAL A 31 -9.80 -0.15 0.31
N PRO A 32 -10.32 -1.38 0.37
CA PRO A 32 -9.63 -2.56 -0.15
C PRO A 32 -9.81 -2.71 -1.67
N LYS A 33 -8.75 -3.16 -2.34
CA LYS A 33 -8.71 -3.52 -3.76
C LYS A 33 -7.92 -4.82 -3.96
N GLN A 34 -8.23 -5.53 -5.04
CA GLN A 34 -7.51 -6.75 -5.42
C GLN A 34 -6.68 -6.58 -6.69
N TYR A 35 -6.83 -5.45 -7.37
CA TYR A 35 -6.18 -5.16 -8.64
C TYR A 35 -5.49 -3.80 -8.56
N CYS A 36 -4.25 -3.71 -9.02
CA CYS A 36 -3.48 -2.47 -9.04
C CYS A 36 -4.19 -1.37 -9.85
N ASP A 37 -4.80 -1.71 -10.98
CA ASP A 37 -5.56 -0.76 -11.81
C ASP A 37 -6.72 -0.13 -11.04
N ASP A 38 -7.44 -0.90 -10.24
CA ASP A 38 -8.56 -0.39 -9.45
C ASP A 38 -8.08 0.49 -8.30
N ALA A 39 -6.91 0.18 -7.73
CA ALA A 39 -6.26 1.03 -6.73
C ALA A 39 -5.80 2.35 -7.34
N TYR A 40 -5.13 2.31 -8.50
CA TYR A 40 -4.73 3.49 -9.25
C TYR A 40 -5.92 4.41 -9.56
N LEU A 41 -7.01 3.84 -10.11
CA LEU A 41 -8.22 4.62 -10.42
C LEU A 41 -8.87 5.22 -9.18
N ALA A 42 -8.90 4.50 -8.06
CA ALA A 42 -9.42 5.01 -6.80
C ALA A 42 -8.60 6.18 -6.28
N VAL A 43 -7.27 6.06 -6.29
CA VAL A 43 -6.36 7.15 -5.88
C VAL A 43 -6.56 8.37 -6.77
N LYS A 44 -6.53 8.19 -8.10
CA LYS A 44 -6.73 9.29 -9.05
C LYS A 44 -8.05 10.03 -8.83
N LYS A 45 -9.15 9.28 -8.65
CA LYS A 45 -10.47 9.86 -8.36
C LYS A 45 -10.48 10.63 -7.03
N ALA A 46 -9.85 10.10 -6.00
CA ALA A 46 -9.74 10.74 -4.69
C ALA A 46 -8.99 12.08 -4.75
N TYR A 47 -7.88 12.14 -5.50
CA TYR A 47 -7.16 13.40 -5.75
C TYR A 47 -8.00 14.42 -6.54
N GLN A 48 -8.73 13.98 -7.57
CA GLN A 48 -9.63 14.85 -8.34
C GLN A 48 -10.79 15.41 -7.50
N ALA A 49 -11.23 14.67 -6.49
CA ALA A 49 -12.30 15.07 -5.57
C ALA A 49 -11.80 15.93 -4.39
N ASN A 50 -10.50 16.28 -4.32
CA ASN A 50 -9.88 16.93 -3.16
C ASN A 50 -10.02 16.14 -1.84
N GLU A 51 -10.09 14.81 -1.94
CA GLU A 51 -10.14 13.90 -0.79
C GLU A 51 -9.07 12.80 -0.91
N PRO A 52 -7.78 13.16 -1.00
CA PRO A 52 -6.70 12.21 -1.28
C PRO A 52 -6.57 11.14 -0.17
N PHE A 53 -5.98 10.01 -0.53
CA PHE A 53 -5.56 9.01 0.44
C PHE A 53 -4.28 9.49 1.14
N ASP A 54 -4.19 9.21 2.45
CA ASP A 54 -2.99 9.50 3.22
C ASP A 54 -1.94 8.40 3.07
N LEU A 55 -2.39 7.15 2.87
CA LEU A 55 -1.54 5.96 2.82
C LEU A 55 -2.05 4.95 1.79
N LEU A 56 -1.13 4.38 1.03
CA LEU A 56 -1.28 3.15 0.26
C LEU A 56 -0.53 2.01 0.98
N ILE A 57 -1.20 0.88 1.21
CA ILE A 57 -0.56 -0.38 1.59
C ILE A 57 -0.68 -1.35 0.41
N THR A 58 0.43 -1.81 -0.14
CA THR A 58 0.43 -2.63 -1.37
C THR A 58 1.33 -3.85 -1.24
N ASP A 59 0.88 -4.99 -1.78
CA ASP A 59 1.80 -6.05 -2.17
C ASP A 59 2.62 -5.61 -3.39
N LEU A 60 3.68 -6.34 -3.72
CA LEU A 60 4.43 -6.22 -4.96
C LEU A 60 3.99 -7.24 -6.01
N SER A 61 3.58 -8.43 -5.56
CA SER A 61 3.27 -9.55 -6.44
C SER A 61 1.77 -9.64 -6.66
N PHE A 62 1.34 -9.64 -7.92
CA PHE A 62 -0.05 -9.83 -8.31
C PHE A 62 -0.12 -10.95 -9.33
N LYS A 63 -1.10 -11.82 -9.20
CA LYS A 63 -1.41 -12.79 -10.25
C LYS A 63 -2.14 -12.07 -11.39
N THR A 64 -1.58 -12.20 -12.59
CA THR A 64 -2.30 -11.82 -13.81
C THR A 64 -3.45 -12.80 -14.02
N ASP A 65 -4.62 -12.26 -14.29
CA ASP A 65 -5.81 -13.01 -14.71
C ASP A 65 -6.13 -12.66 -16.17
N HIS A 66 -7.26 -13.12 -16.69
CA HIS A 66 -7.76 -12.83 -18.03
C HIS A 66 -8.07 -11.34 -18.28
N ARG A 67 -7.94 -10.48 -17.27
CA ARG A 67 -8.13 -9.03 -17.37
C ARG A 67 -6.92 -8.40 -18.07
N ASP A 68 -7.18 -7.46 -18.98
CA ASP A 68 -6.12 -6.62 -19.53
C ASP A 68 -5.73 -5.57 -18.49
N GLU A 69 -4.65 -5.87 -17.76
CA GLU A 69 -4.15 -5.05 -16.64
C GLU A 69 -2.98 -4.18 -17.07
N LYS A 70 -3.10 -2.87 -16.83
CA LYS A 70 -2.05 -1.90 -17.15
C LYS A 70 -0.91 -1.96 -16.13
N PHE A 71 -1.25 -2.07 -14.85
CA PHE A 71 -0.29 -2.23 -13.75
C PHE A 71 -0.29 -3.69 -13.29
N LYS A 72 0.75 -4.44 -13.69
CA LYS A 72 0.84 -5.88 -13.43
C LYS A 72 1.51 -6.23 -12.11
N SER A 73 2.07 -5.23 -11.44
CA SER A 73 2.74 -5.39 -10.16
C SER A 73 2.49 -4.19 -9.26
N GLY A 74 2.70 -4.38 -7.96
CA GLY A 74 2.67 -3.26 -7.03
C GLY A 74 3.83 -2.29 -7.27
N GLU A 75 4.97 -2.76 -7.80
CA GLU A 75 6.09 -1.89 -8.14
C GLU A 75 5.70 -0.90 -9.28
N ASP A 76 5.01 -1.37 -10.32
CA ASP A 76 4.51 -0.50 -11.39
C ASP A 76 3.51 0.55 -10.87
N LEU A 77 2.64 0.13 -9.94
CA LEU A 77 1.68 1.01 -9.28
C LEU A 77 2.38 2.10 -8.46
N ILE A 78 3.39 1.71 -7.65
CA ILE A 78 4.17 2.62 -6.81
C ILE A 78 4.86 3.68 -7.66
N VAL A 79 5.59 3.27 -8.70
CA VAL A 79 6.30 4.19 -9.58
C VAL A 79 5.33 5.21 -10.18
N LYS A 80 4.19 4.74 -10.70
CA LYS A 80 3.22 5.63 -11.33
C LYS A 80 2.59 6.62 -10.35
N LEU A 81 2.19 6.15 -9.16
CA LEU A 81 1.56 7.01 -8.16
C LEU A 81 2.54 7.99 -7.54
N GLN A 82 3.82 7.63 -7.43
CA GLN A 82 4.85 8.55 -6.96
C GLN A 82 5.06 9.72 -7.92
N GLU A 83 5.07 9.46 -9.24
CA GLU A 83 5.16 10.51 -10.26
C GLU A 83 3.97 11.48 -10.20
N GLU A 84 2.75 10.96 -10.07
CA GLU A 84 1.52 11.77 -10.17
C GLU A 84 1.12 12.41 -8.82
N HIS A 85 1.45 11.75 -7.71
CA HIS A 85 0.96 12.05 -6.37
C HIS A 85 2.08 11.91 -5.32
N PRO A 86 3.10 12.79 -5.34
CA PRO A 86 4.26 12.68 -4.47
C PRO A 86 3.93 12.80 -2.97
N GLY A 87 2.76 13.33 -2.60
CA GLY A 87 2.30 13.39 -1.21
C GLY A 87 1.72 12.08 -0.66
N LEU A 88 1.46 11.07 -1.51
CA LEU A 88 0.93 9.78 -1.08
C LEU A 88 2.03 8.95 -0.43
N LYS A 89 1.88 8.66 0.87
CA LYS A 89 2.78 7.73 1.57
C LYS A 89 2.46 6.29 1.20
N ILE A 90 3.50 5.46 1.15
CA ILE A 90 3.39 4.07 0.71
C ILE A 90 4.07 3.17 1.75
N ILE A 91 3.35 2.12 2.19
CA ILE A 91 3.93 0.98 2.88
C ILE A 91 3.82 -0.24 1.96
N VAL A 92 4.95 -0.89 1.71
CA VAL A 92 4.95 -2.16 0.98
C VAL A 92 4.79 -3.29 1.99
N TYR A 93 3.80 -4.16 1.76
CA TYR A 93 3.57 -5.35 2.56
C TYR A 93 3.64 -6.57 1.62
N SER A 94 4.77 -7.29 1.60
CA SER A 94 5.04 -8.31 0.59
C SER A 94 5.80 -9.51 1.13
N VAL A 95 5.68 -10.68 0.47
CA VAL A 95 6.53 -11.85 0.75
C VAL A 95 7.96 -11.71 0.21
N GLU A 96 8.24 -10.64 -0.54
CA GLU A 96 9.56 -10.34 -1.09
C GLU A 96 10.62 -10.19 0.01
N ASP A 97 11.68 -11.01 -0.07
CA ASP A 97 12.77 -11.09 0.91
C ASP A 97 14.15 -10.78 0.29
N ARG A 98 14.22 -10.54 -1.02
CA ARG A 98 15.49 -10.25 -1.71
C ARG A 98 15.95 -8.83 -1.40
N LEU A 99 16.96 -8.73 -0.55
CA LEU A 99 17.52 -7.47 -0.04
C LEU A 99 17.81 -6.42 -1.13
N GLN A 100 18.33 -6.83 -2.29
CA GLN A 100 18.63 -5.89 -3.39
C GLN A 100 17.37 -5.20 -3.92
N LYS A 101 16.27 -5.94 -4.09
CA LYS A 101 14.99 -5.40 -4.57
C LYS A 101 14.33 -4.54 -3.50
N ILE A 102 14.36 -4.98 -2.25
CA ILE A 102 13.86 -4.20 -1.11
C ILE A 102 14.58 -2.85 -1.02
N ARG A 103 15.92 -2.83 -1.11
CA ARG A 103 16.71 -1.59 -1.08
C ARG A 103 16.35 -0.64 -2.22
N ARG A 104 16.11 -1.15 -3.43
CA ARG A 104 15.67 -0.32 -4.56
C ARG A 104 14.32 0.34 -4.26
N ILE A 105 13.37 -0.41 -3.71
CA ILE A 105 12.02 0.08 -3.44
C ILE A 105 12.02 1.10 -2.30
N ILE A 106 12.75 0.83 -1.21
CA ILE A 106 12.89 1.77 -0.07
C ILE A 106 13.67 3.04 -0.47
N GLY A 107 14.50 2.97 -1.53
CA GLY A 107 15.15 4.16 -2.09
C GLY A 107 14.19 5.21 -2.64
N ASN A 108 12.90 4.90 -2.80
CA ASN A 108 11.87 5.85 -3.20
C ASN A 108 11.39 6.65 -1.99
N GLU A 109 11.41 7.98 -2.07
CA GLU A 109 11.10 8.89 -0.96
C GLU A 109 9.69 8.69 -0.37
N ASN A 110 8.74 8.21 -1.17
CA ASN A 110 7.37 7.99 -0.74
C ASN A 110 7.14 6.67 -0.03
N VAL A 111 8.09 5.73 -0.13
CA VAL A 111 8.02 4.44 0.54
C VAL A 111 8.50 4.62 1.98
N VAL A 112 7.54 4.85 2.86
CA VAL A 112 7.76 5.13 4.29
C VAL A 112 7.86 3.85 5.12
N GLY A 113 7.67 2.68 4.51
CA GLY A 113 7.82 1.40 5.19
C GLY A 113 7.85 0.22 4.22
N PHE A 114 8.58 -0.82 4.62
CA PHE A 114 8.57 -2.13 3.98
C PHE A 114 8.42 -3.19 5.07
N VAL A 115 7.42 -4.04 4.94
CA VAL A 115 7.08 -5.08 5.90
C VAL A 115 6.99 -6.42 5.18
N CYS A 116 7.74 -7.41 5.67
CA CYS A 116 7.64 -8.75 5.13
C CYS A 116 6.36 -9.44 5.61
N LYS A 117 5.62 -10.03 4.68
CA LYS A 117 4.55 -10.98 4.99
C LYS A 117 5.17 -12.22 5.63
N GLY A 118 4.85 -12.45 6.89
CA GLY A 118 5.37 -13.57 7.67
C GLY A 118 4.53 -13.80 8.93
N ARG A 119 5.02 -14.66 9.83
CA ARG A 119 4.26 -15.05 11.04
C ARG A 119 3.84 -13.86 11.91
N ARG A 120 4.64 -12.80 11.93
CA ARG A 120 4.37 -11.55 12.66
C ARG A 120 4.04 -10.37 11.74
N GLY A 121 3.82 -10.62 10.45
CA GLY A 121 3.74 -9.55 9.45
C GLY A 121 2.63 -8.54 9.73
N LEU A 122 1.49 -8.96 10.30
CA LEU A 122 0.41 -8.04 10.68
C LEU A 122 0.77 -7.15 11.90
N ILE A 123 1.54 -7.70 12.86
CA ILE A 123 2.04 -6.94 14.01
C ILE A 123 3.07 -5.92 13.54
N GLU A 124 4.02 -6.36 12.72
CA GLU A 124 5.07 -5.51 12.14
C GLU A 124 4.47 -4.45 11.21
N LEU A 125 3.36 -4.75 10.51
CA LEU A 125 2.61 -3.77 9.73
C LEU A 125 1.96 -2.72 10.61
N SER A 126 1.36 -3.11 11.74
CA SER A 126 0.79 -2.17 12.71
C SER A 126 1.85 -1.18 13.22
N GLU A 127 3.02 -1.70 13.61
CA GLU A 127 4.16 -0.90 14.05
C GLU A 127 4.65 0.06 12.96
N ALA A 128 4.74 -0.42 11.71
CA ALA A 128 5.14 0.40 10.58
C ALA A 128 4.15 1.53 10.31
N VAL A 129 2.83 1.27 10.39
CA VAL A 129 1.78 2.28 10.23
C VAL A 129 1.88 3.36 11.31
N ILE A 130 2.06 2.96 12.58
CA ILE A 130 2.22 3.89 13.71
C ILE A 130 3.44 4.79 13.46
N LYS A 131 4.61 4.19 13.20
CA LYS A 131 5.88 4.91 13.00
C LYS A 131 5.84 5.85 11.79
N ALA A 132 5.23 5.42 10.68
CA ALA A 132 5.06 6.24 9.48
C ALA A 132 4.13 7.44 9.71
N SER A 133 3.20 7.32 10.67
CA SER A 133 2.28 8.39 11.04
C SER A 133 2.90 9.43 12.01
N GLU A 134 3.93 9.03 12.75
CA GLU A 134 4.69 9.89 13.68
C GLU A 134 5.84 10.64 13.01
N SER A 135 6.35 10.09 11.90
CA SER A 135 7.39 10.70 11.09
C SER A 135 6.82 11.98 10.44
N LYS A 136 6.96 13.09 11.16
CA LYS A 136 6.77 14.45 10.65
C LYS A 136 7.82 14.69 9.58
N THR A 137 7.37 15.03 8.38
CA THR A 137 8.16 15.77 7.38
C THR A 137 8.85 16.96 8.01
#